data_AF-A0A8T5EPP7-F1
#
_entry.id   AF-A0A8T5EPP7-F1
#
_cell.length_a   1.000
_cell.length_b   1.000
_cell.length_c   1.000
_cell.angle_alpha   90.00
_cell.angle_beta   90.00
_cell.angle_gamma   90.00
#
_symmetry.space_group_name_H-M   'P 1'
#
loop_
_entity.id
_entity.type
_entity.pdbx_description
1 polymer ?
#
loop_
_entity_poly.entity_id
_entity_poly.type
_entity_poly.pdbx_seq_one_letter_code
_entity_poly.pdbx_strand_id
1 'polypeptide(L)'
;MGETLATLAFLSAIAMLLSTTTSYGKWLASLTGAFCSLEFLQSPFESIQQPGGSALLVAASMSFLLQYHITKDVSQKTLNGIGGSIILIILLSMFPEDGLQGTIHDYSVFENIRELVISLSIGLLIAQLIVNALSFNKKLSLIIALMVFILVIFGELMQRTPLTIILTSCMMIGYLPILEEKINNRIGSGRGRAIALGVPVLLGIILIFATTYVSITSVSRIGSGDGAIAVALWLTLGATGIGLIGMLLPLLGLDAHPRPEAWGWRYCLALSPIVMALQTDLSGHVLLGIFLAIIISISAPLVLESNPAKGA
;
A
#
# COMPACT_ATOMS: atom_id res chain seq x y z
N MET A 1 -6.80 17.02 -25.74
CA MET A 1 -7.60 15.78 -25.60
C MET A 1 -7.06 14.88 -24.51
N GLY A 2 -5.73 14.76 -24.29
CA GLY A 2 -5.19 13.89 -23.23
C GLY A 2 -5.72 14.15 -21.81
N GLU A 3 -5.78 15.42 -21.38
CA GLU A 3 -6.32 15.77 -20.06
C GLU A 3 -7.75 15.26 -19.80
N THR A 4 -8.56 15.05 -20.85
CA THR A 4 -9.93 14.52 -20.70
C THR A 4 -9.96 13.03 -20.37
N LEU A 5 -9.04 12.21 -20.93
CA LEU A 5 -9.00 10.77 -20.65
C LEU A 5 -8.30 10.47 -19.32
N ALA A 6 -7.29 11.25 -18.94
CA ALA A 6 -6.72 11.19 -17.60
C ALA A 6 -7.79 11.52 -16.54
N THR A 7 -8.59 12.57 -16.76
CA THR A 7 -9.72 12.90 -15.88
C THR A 7 -10.76 11.78 -15.82
N LEU A 8 -11.05 11.11 -16.94
CA LEU A 8 -11.92 9.94 -16.96
C LEU A 8 -11.30 8.75 -16.22
N ALA A 9 -9.98 8.55 -16.28
CA ALA A 9 -9.28 7.56 -15.48
C ALA A 9 -9.43 7.87 -13.98
N PHE A 10 -9.25 9.12 -13.55
CA PHE A 10 -9.52 9.56 -12.18
C PHE A 10 -10.95 9.28 -11.73
N LEU A 11 -11.93 9.70 -12.52
CA LEU A 11 -13.36 9.48 -12.21
C LEU A 11 -13.69 7.99 -12.14
N SER A 12 -13.09 7.17 -13.02
CA SER A 12 -13.28 5.72 -13.00
C SER A 12 -12.63 5.05 -11.77
N ALA A 13 -11.48 5.54 -11.30
CA ALA A 13 -10.85 5.06 -10.05
C ALA A 13 -11.69 5.44 -8.82
N ILE A 14 -12.30 6.62 -8.82
CA ILE A 14 -13.29 7.02 -7.80
C ILE A 14 -14.52 6.11 -7.87
N ALA A 15 -15.02 5.80 -9.07
CA ALA A 15 -16.14 4.88 -9.24
C ALA A 15 -15.80 3.46 -8.75
N MET A 16 -14.56 2.97 -8.97
CA MET A 16 -14.08 1.72 -8.38
C MET A 16 -14.14 1.76 -6.86
N LEU A 17 -13.63 2.83 -6.24
CA LEU A 17 -13.68 3.01 -4.79
C LEU A 17 -15.12 3.01 -4.26
N LEU A 18 -16.01 3.76 -4.90
CA LEU A 18 -17.43 3.85 -4.52
C LEU A 18 -18.20 2.55 -4.77
N SER A 19 -17.73 1.68 -5.67
CA SER A 19 -18.36 0.38 -5.93
C SER A 19 -18.37 -0.56 -4.71
N THR A 20 -17.58 -0.27 -3.67
CA THR A 20 -17.69 -0.92 -2.36
C THR A 20 -19.09 -0.84 -1.75
N THR A 21 -19.81 0.26 -2.01
CA THR A 21 -21.15 0.53 -1.45
C THR A 21 -22.28 -0.08 -2.29
N THR A 22 -21.99 -0.56 -3.50
CA THR A 22 -22.99 -1.10 -4.43
C THR A 22 -22.67 -2.55 -4.79
N SER A 23 -23.63 -3.26 -5.40
CA SER A 23 -23.45 -4.63 -5.91
C SER A 23 -23.04 -4.67 -7.40
N TYR A 24 -22.93 -3.49 -8.03
CA TYR A 24 -22.61 -3.35 -9.45
C TYR A 24 -21.14 -2.98 -9.65
N GLY A 25 -20.67 -3.02 -10.90
CA GLY A 25 -19.33 -2.52 -11.25
C GLY A 25 -18.21 -3.55 -11.35
N LYS A 26 -18.52 -4.81 -11.67
CA LYS A 26 -17.51 -5.86 -11.95
C LYS A 26 -16.52 -5.47 -13.05
N TRP A 27 -16.86 -4.53 -13.92
CA TRP A 27 -16.10 -4.09 -15.09
C TRP A 27 -15.36 -2.76 -14.88
N LEU A 28 -15.48 -2.14 -13.70
CA LEU A 28 -14.89 -0.82 -13.44
C LEU A 28 -13.36 -0.87 -13.50
N ALA A 29 -12.74 -1.96 -13.04
CA ALA A 29 -11.29 -2.11 -13.13
C ALA A 29 -10.81 -2.13 -14.59
N SER A 30 -11.49 -2.86 -15.50
CA SER A 30 -11.19 -2.79 -16.94
C SER A 30 -11.40 -1.41 -17.54
N LEU A 31 -12.43 -0.67 -17.09
CA LEU A 31 -12.70 0.67 -17.59
C LEU A 31 -11.55 1.64 -17.22
N THR A 32 -11.12 1.62 -15.96
CA THR A 32 -9.97 2.40 -15.50
C THR A 32 -8.70 2.03 -16.25
N GLY A 33 -8.44 0.73 -16.44
CA GLY A 33 -7.29 0.28 -17.20
C GLY A 33 -7.32 0.73 -18.67
N ALA A 34 -8.50 0.71 -19.30
CA ALA A 34 -8.68 1.18 -20.67
C ALA A 34 -8.43 2.69 -20.79
N PHE A 35 -8.95 3.52 -19.89
CA PHE A 35 -8.71 4.96 -19.92
C PHE A 35 -7.23 5.30 -19.69
N CYS A 36 -6.57 4.67 -18.73
CA CYS A 36 -5.13 4.86 -18.51
C CYS A 36 -4.30 4.43 -19.74
N SER A 37 -4.66 3.32 -20.38
CA SER A 37 -3.95 2.82 -21.57
C SER A 37 -4.16 3.72 -22.78
N LEU A 38 -5.40 4.18 -23.01
CA LEU A 38 -5.72 5.09 -24.11
C LEU A 38 -5.02 6.43 -23.94
N GLU A 39 -4.94 6.94 -22.71
CA GLU A 39 -4.21 8.17 -22.42
C GLU A 39 -2.71 8.02 -22.71
N PHE A 40 -2.11 6.92 -22.25
CA PHE A 40 -0.71 6.64 -22.54
C PHE A 40 -0.44 6.53 -24.05
N LEU A 41 -1.31 5.84 -24.80
CA LEU A 41 -1.18 5.69 -26.25
C LEU A 41 -1.36 6.99 -27.04
N GLN A 42 -2.08 7.97 -26.48
CA GLN A 42 -2.20 9.30 -27.07
C GLN A 42 -1.00 10.19 -26.78
N SER A 43 -0.17 9.81 -25.81
CA SER A 43 1.04 10.52 -25.46
C SER A 43 2.27 10.06 -26.25
N PRO A 44 3.29 10.91 -26.42
CA PRO A 44 4.58 10.47 -26.96
C PRO A 44 5.16 9.33 -26.14
N PHE A 45 5.77 8.32 -26.77
CA PHE A 45 6.28 7.15 -26.05
C PHE A 45 7.34 7.49 -24.98
N GLU A 46 8.08 8.60 -25.17
CA GLU A 46 9.04 9.13 -24.21
C GLU A 46 8.42 9.62 -22.90
N SER A 47 7.10 9.85 -22.89
CA SER A 47 6.32 10.19 -21.69
C SER A 47 6.48 9.17 -20.57
N ILE A 48 6.87 7.94 -20.92
CA ILE A 48 7.08 6.83 -19.99
C ILE A 48 8.18 7.12 -18.96
N GLN A 49 9.17 7.90 -19.34
CA GLN A 49 10.27 8.32 -18.47
C GLN A 49 9.83 9.34 -17.44
N GLN A 50 8.62 9.90 -17.59
CA GLN A 50 8.06 10.87 -16.69
C GLN A 50 7.16 10.21 -15.65
N PRO A 51 7.04 10.80 -14.44
CA PRO A 51 6.16 10.29 -13.40
C PRO A 51 4.71 10.08 -13.88
N GLY A 52 4.19 10.97 -14.72
CA GLY A 52 2.83 10.86 -15.25
C GLY A 52 2.64 9.66 -16.19
N GLY A 53 3.55 9.43 -17.14
CA GLY A 53 3.43 8.32 -18.08
C GLY A 53 3.64 6.96 -17.42
N SER A 54 4.62 6.85 -16.51
CA SER A 54 4.83 5.64 -15.71
C SER A 54 3.62 5.33 -14.81
N ALA A 55 3.01 6.34 -14.18
CA ALA A 55 1.81 6.18 -13.37
C ALA A 55 0.62 5.61 -14.14
N LEU A 56 0.40 6.05 -15.39
CA LEU A 56 -0.66 5.52 -16.25
C LEU A 56 -0.47 4.02 -16.54
N LEU A 57 0.76 3.58 -16.83
CA LEU A 57 1.06 2.17 -17.09
C LEU A 57 0.96 1.30 -15.84
N VAL A 58 1.44 1.79 -14.70
CA VAL A 58 1.27 1.12 -13.40
C VAL A 58 -0.22 0.95 -13.10
N ALA A 59 -1.00 2.01 -13.22
CA ALA A 59 -2.45 1.98 -13.01
C ALA A 59 -3.15 1.02 -13.99
N ALA A 60 -2.79 1.06 -15.27
CA ALA A 60 -3.38 0.19 -16.30
C ALA A 60 -3.12 -1.30 -16.03
N SER A 61 -1.85 -1.68 -15.82
CA SER A 61 -1.47 -3.07 -15.55
C SER A 61 -2.08 -3.60 -14.25
N MET A 62 -2.13 -2.75 -13.21
CA MET A 62 -2.79 -3.06 -11.96
C MET A 62 -4.30 -3.30 -12.18
N SER A 63 -4.98 -2.40 -12.88
CA SER A 63 -6.39 -2.50 -13.25
C SER A 63 -6.74 -3.79 -14.00
N PHE A 64 -5.94 -4.17 -14.99
CA PHE A 64 -6.20 -5.39 -15.77
C PHE A 64 -6.03 -6.67 -14.93
N LEU A 65 -5.02 -6.72 -14.06
CA LEU A 65 -4.83 -7.89 -13.19
C LEU A 65 -5.92 -7.98 -12.10
N LEU A 66 -6.35 -6.85 -11.54
CA LEU A 66 -7.50 -6.81 -10.63
C LEU A 66 -8.77 -7.30 -11.33
N GLN A 67 -9.04 -6.82 -12.55
CA GLN A 67 -10.17 -7.25 -13.36
C GLN A 67 -10.14 -8.77 -13.61
N TYR A 68 -8.98 -9.34 -13.94
CA TYR A 68 -8.82 -10.77 -14.13
C TYR A 68 -9.24 -11.58 -12.90
N HIS A 69 -8.82 -11.16 -11.70
CA HIS A 69 -9.20 -11.85 -10.46
C HIS A 69 -10.67 -11.63 -10.09
N ILE A 70 -11.26 -10.47 -10.41
CA ILE A 70 -12.70 -10.22 -10.25
C ILE A 70 -13.52 -11.16 -11.14
N THR A 71 -13.06 -11.43 -12.38
CA THR A 71 -13.73 -12.40 -13.26
C THR A 71 -13.62 -13.85 -12.79
N LYS A 72 -12.67 -14.14 -11.88
CA LYS A 72 -12.49 -15.44 -11.22
C LYS A 72 -13.21 -15.52 -9.85
N ASP A 73 -14.22 -14.67 -9.64
CA ASP A 73 -15.05 -14.62 -8.44
C ASP A 73 -14.30 -14.29 -7.13
N VAL A 74 -13.15 -13.62 -7.20
CA VAL A 74 -12.54 -12.97 -6.02
C VAL A 74 -13.38 -11.73 -5.64
N SER A 75 -13.43 -11.39 -4.33
CA SER A 75 -14.25 -10.30 -3.79
C SER A 75 -14.08 -8.99 -4.56
N GLN A 76 -15.07 -8.67 -5.41
CA GLN A 76 -15.10 -7.46 -6.21
C GLN A 76 -15.06 -6.21 -5.33
N LYS A 77 -15.84 -6.18 -4.24
CA LYS A 77 -15.93 -5.01 -3.36
C LYS A 77 -14.56 -4.65 -2.79
N THR A 78 -13.82 -5.65 -2.33
CA THR A 78 -12.51 -5.43 -1.71
C THR A 78 -11.45 -5.08 -2.76
N LEU A 79 -11.43 -5.80 -3.90
CA LEU A 79 -10.47 -5.52 -4.98
C LEU A 79 -10.69 -4.15 -5.64
N ASN A 80 -11.93 -3.79 -5.96
CA ASN A 80 -12.24 -2.46 -6.50
C ASN A 80 -12.02 -1.35 -5.46
N GLY A 81 -12.36 -1.60 -4.19
CA GLY A 81 -12.19 -0.62 -3.12
C GLY A 81 -10.72 -0.28 -2.88
N ILE A 82 -9.90 -1.29 -2.54
CA ILE A 82 -8.48 -1.10 -2.25
C ILE A 82 -7.72 -0.72 -3.53
N GLY A 83 -7.98 -1.43 -4.62
CA GLY A 83 -7.34 -1.17 -5.91
C GLY A 83 -7.66 0.21 -6.45
N GLY A 84 -8.93 0.62 -6.43
CA GLY A 84 -9.36 1.96 -6.84
C GLY A 84 -8.73 3.06 -5.97
N SER A 85 -8.64 2.84 -4.65
CA SER A 85 -7.97 3.78 -3.73
C SER A 85 -6.49 3.95 -4.07
N ILE A 86 -5.77 2.85 -4.30
CA ILE A 86 -4.34 2.90 -4.63
C ILE A 86 -4.11 3.51 -6.01
N ILE A 87 -4.92 3.15 -7.02
CA ILE A 87 -4.85 3.76 -8.37
C ILE A 87 -5.10 5.27 -8.27
N LEU A 88 -6.12 5.68 -7.52
CA LEU A 88 -6.42 7.10 -7.31
C LEU A 88 -5.21 7.83 -6.70
N ILE A 89 -4.56 7.23 -5.71
CA ILE A 89 -3.38 7.82 -5.06
C ILE A 89 -2.17 7.86 -6.00
N ILE A 90 -1.94 6.81 -6.80
CA ILE A 90 -0.88 6.80 -7.83
C ILE A 90 -1.10 7.94 -8.81
N LEU A 91 -2.32 8.07 -9.34
CA LEU A 91 -2.65 9.14 -10.27
C LEU A 91 -2.54 10.52 -9.58
N LEU A 92 -3.05 10.71 -8.36
CA LEU A 92 -2.99 12.01 -7.67
C LEU A 92 -1.56 12.41 -7.28
N SER A 93 -0.70 11.45 -6.94
CA SER A 93 0.67 11.74 -6.48
C SER A 93 1.68 11.89 -7.61
N MET A 94 1.42 11.29 -8.78
CA MET A 94 2.39 11.23 -9.87
C MET A 94 1.93 11.94 -11.15
N PHE A 95 0.65 12.33 -11.24
CA PHE A 95 0.08 12.96 -12.44
C PHE A 95 -0.05 14.51 -12.42
N PRO A 96 -0.11 15.27 -11.29
CA PRO A 96 -0.36 16.71 -11.37
C PRO A 96 0.84 17.61 -10.99
N GLU A 97 1.29 18.43 -11.96
CA GLU A 97 1.21 19.92 -12.00
C GLU A 97 1.70 20.43 -13.37
N ASP A 98 2.45 19.60 -14.11
CA ASP A 98 2.84 19.83 -15.51
C ASP A 98 2.70 18.53 -16.33
N GLY A 99 1.45 18.15 -16.65
CA GLY A 99 1.14 16.96 -17.44
C GLY A 99 2.10 16.78 -18.62
N LEU A 100 2.59 15.55 -18.79
CA LEU A 100 3.57 15.11 -19.79
C LEU A 100 4.36 16.24 -20.47
N GLN A 101 5.26 16.89 -19.74
CA GLN A 101 6.09 17.96 -20.30
C GLN A 101 6.81 17.46 -21.55
N GLY A 102 7.05 18.31 -22.54
CA GLY A 102 7.95 17.96 -23.65
C GLY A 102 9.31 17.57 -23.06
N THR A 103 9.77 16.34 -23.30
CA THR A 103 11.09 15.89 -22.89
C THR A 103 12.14 16.77 -23.54
N ILE A 104 12.98 17.45 -22.74
CA ILE A 104 14.16 18.19 -23.23
C ILE A 104 15.30 17.19 -23.57
N HIS A 105 15.18 15.94 -23.10
CA HIS A 105 16.13 14.86 -23.30
C HIS A 105 15.60 13.84 -24.30
N ASP A 106 16.36 13.58 -25.36
CA ASP A 106 16.13 12.46 -26.27
C ASP A 106 16.52 11.15 -25.56
N TYR A 107 15.53 10.29 -25.31
CA TYR A 107 15.76 8.97 -24.72
C TYR A 107 15.95 7.91 -25.78
N SER A 108 16.83 6.95 -25.52
CA SER A 108 16.99 5.81 -26.42
C SER A 108 15.77 4.87 -26.36
N VAL A 109 15.50 4.17 -27.47
CA VAL A 109 14.43 3.16 -27.53
C VAL A 109 14.62 2.08 -26.46
N PHE A 110 15.87 1.72 -26.15
CA PHE A 110 16.18 0.72 -25.12
C PHE A 110 15.78 1.18 -23.72
N GLU A 111 16.05 2.43 -23.36
CA GLU A 111 15.65 3.00 -22.07
C GLU A 111 14.13 3.04 -21.91
N ASN A 112 13.41 3.42 -22.97
CA ASN A 112 11.95 3.44 -22.94
C ASN A 112 11.34 2.04 -22.82
N ILE A 113 11.93 1.01 -23.43
CA ILE A 113 11.49 -0.38 -23.26
C ILE A 113 11.77 -0.89 -21.85
N ARG A 114 12.95 -0.58 -21.29
CA ARG A 114 13.28 -0.93 -19.89
C ARG A 114 12.25 -0.33 -18.94
N GLU A 115 11.94 0.95 -19.14
CA GLU A 115 10.97 1.69 -18.34
C GLU A 115 9.55 1.11 -18.41
N LEU A 116 9.15 0.69 -19.61
CA LEU A 116 7.88 0.00 -19.85
C LEU A 116 7.78 -1.29 -19.05
N VAL A 117 8.82 -2.12 -19.12
CA VAL A 117 8.86 -3.39 -18.39
C VAL A 117 8.81 -3.17 -16.89
N ILE A 118 9.52 -2.16 -16.37
CA ILE A 118 9.53 -1.83 -14.94
C ILE A 118 8.15 -1.35 -14.48
N SER A 119 7.55 -0.38 -15.19
CA SER A 119 6.25 0.19 -14.85
C SER A 119 5.14 -0.86 -14.86
N LEU A 120 5.10 -1.71 -15.89
CA LEU A 120 4.15 -2.83 -15.95
C LEU A 120 4.39 -3.84 -14.83
N SER A 121 5.66 -4.16 -14.54
CA SER A 121 6.00 -5.10 -13.46
C SER A 121 5.53 -4.57 -12.10
N ILE A 122 5.76 -3.29 -11.79
CA ILE A 122 5.32 -2.68 -10.52
C ILE A 122 3.80 -2.76 -10.37
N GLY A 123 3.03 -2.39 -11.41
CA GLY A 123 1.56 -2.45 -11.34
C GLY A 123 1.03 -3.87 -11.15
N LEU A 124 1.62 -4.86 -11.81
CA LEU A 124 1.30 -6.28 -11.61
C LEU A 124 1.63 -6.76 -10.19
N LEU A 125 2.79 -6.36 -9.64
CA LEU A 125 3.19 -6.71 -8.28
C LEU A 125 2.22 -6.12 -7.24
N ILE A 126 1.84 -4.85 -7.38
CA ILE A 126 0.88 -4.18 -6.50
C ILE A 126 -0.48 -4.89 -6.55
N ALA A 127 -1.03 -5.10 -7.75
CA ALA A 127 -2.32 -5.80 -7.89
C ALA A 127 -2.28 -7.21 -7.27
N GLN A 128 -1.20 -7.96 -7.48
CA GLN A 128 -1.09 -9.30 -6.92
C GLN A 128 -0.91 -9.29 -5.40
N LEU A 129 -0.26 -8.29 -4.81
CA LEU A 129 -0.18 -8.12 -3.36
C LEU A 129 -1.55 -7.83 -2.74
N ILE A 130 -2.39 -7.02 -3.39
CA ILE A 130 -3.78 -6.79 -2.96
C ILE A 130 -4.57 -8.10 -3.01
N VAL A 131 -4.40 -8.90 -4.07
CA VAL A 131 -5.06 -10.21 -4.19
C VAL A 131 -4.57 -11.17 -3.11
N ASN A 132 -3.27 -11.19 -2.80
CA ASN A 132 -2.70 -12.02 -1.74
C ASN A 132 -3.25 -11.69 -0.36
N ALA A 133 -3.69 -10.44 -0.13
CA ALA A 133 -4.35 -10.05 1.10
C ALA A 133 -5.71 -10.74 1.30
N LEU A 134 -6.34 -11.21 0.21
CA LEU A 134 -7.61 -11.94 0.21
C LEU A 134 -7.43 -13.45 0.09
N SER A 135 -6.62 -13.88 -0.88
CA SER A 135 -6.40 -15.29 -1.21
C SER A 135 -4.90 -15.56 -1.37
N PHE A 136 -4.24 -15.78 -0.24
CA PHE A 136 -2.78 -15.90 -0.22
C PHE A 136 -2.28 -17.12 -1.00
N ASN A 137 -1.48 -16.88 -2.05
CA ASN A 137 -0.84 -17.94 -2.84
C ASN A 137 0.68 -17.99 -2.59
N LYS A 138 1.14 -19.00 -1.84
CA LYS A 138 2.56 -19.17 -1.45
C LYS A 138 3.54 -19.11 -2.63
N LYS A 139 3.22 -19.77 -3.76
CA LYS A 139 4.13 -19.82 -4.92
C LYS A 139 4.29 -18.44 -5.55
N LEU A 140 3.16 -17.77 -5.77
CA LEU A 140 3.13 -16.46 -6.40
C LEU A 140 3.71 -15.37 -5.50
N SER A 141 3.47 -15.44 -4.19
CA SER A 141 4.11 -14.56 -3.20
C SER A 141 5.64 -14.70 -3.22
N LEU A 142 6.18 -15.91 -3.29
CA LEU A 142 7.64 -16.09 -3.35
C LEU A 142 8.23 -15.45 -4.61
N ILE A 143 7.56 -15.57 -5.76
CA ILE A 143 7.94 -14.89 -7.01
C ILE A 143 7.92 -13.37 -6.83
N ILE A 144 6.87 -12.82 -6.20
CA ILE A 144 6.76 -11.38 -5.90
C ILE A 144 7.93 -10.91 -5.04
N ALA A 145 8.25 -11.62 -3.96
CA ALA A 145 9.37 -11.27 -3.09
C ALA A 145 10.70 -11.25 -3.85
N LEU A 146 10.93 -12.25 -4.72
CA LEU A 146 12.12 -12.31 -5.57
C LEU A 146 12.17 -11.14 -6.56
N MET A 147 11.06 -10.82 -7.22
CA MET A 147 11.00 -9.71 -8.17
C MET A 147 11.24 -8.35 -7.49
N VAL A 148 10.64 -8.12 -6.31
CA VAL A 148 10.91 -6.89 -5.55
C VAL A 148 12.37 -6.82 -5.13
N PHE A 149 12.96 -7.93 -4.67
CA PHE A 149 14.37 -7.98 -4.31
C PHE A 149 15.28 -7.63 -5.47
N ILE A 150 14.99 -8.14 -6.67
CA ILE A 150 15.70 -7.78 -7.91
C ILE A 150 15.57 -6.27 -8.17
N LEU A 151 14.36 -5.72 -8.16
CA LEU A 151 14.12 -4.29 -8.40
C LEU A 151 14.84 -3.37 -7.40
N VAL A 152 14.98 -3.81 -6.15
CA VAL A 152 15.73 -3.08 -5.12
C VAL A 152 17.24 -3.15 -5.37
N ILE A 153 17.79 -4.32 -5.69
CA ILE A 153 19.23 -4.49 -5.97
C ILE A 153 19.68 -3.64 -7.16
N PHE A 154 18.87 -3.59 -8.21
CA PHE A 154 19.16 -2.79 -9.40
C PHE A 154 18.85 -1.28 -9.20
N GLY A 155 18.38 -0.87 -8.02
CA GLY A 155 18.12 0.52 -7.66
C GLY A 155 16.88 1.13 -8.32
N GLU A 156 16.10 0.35 -9.09
CA GLU A 156 14.94 0.81 -9.87
C GLU A 156 13.83 1.38 -8.99
N LEU A 157 13.64 0.79 -7.81
CA LEU A 157 12.64 1.25 -6.84
C LEU A 157 13.09 2.56 -6.17
N MET A 158 14.38 2.67 -5.83
CA MET A 158 14.90 3.80 -5.05
C MET A 158 14.78 5.14 -5.77
N GLN A 159 14.70 5.12 -7.10
CA GLN A 159 14.50 6.30 -7.94
C GLN A 159 13.02 6.75 -8.01
N ARG A 160 12.08 5.94 -7.50
CA ARG A 160 10.63 6.12 -7.63
C ARG A 160 9.97 6.19 -6.26
N THR A 161 10.19 7.29 -5.54
CA THR A 161 9.77 7.44 -4.15
C THR A 161 8.29 7.08 -3.91
N PRO A 162 7.30 7.60 -4.67
CA PRO A 162 5.89 7.26 -4.43
C PRO A 162 5.59 5.78 -4.65
N LEU A 163 6.08 5.19 -5.75
CA LEU A 163 5.83 3.78 -6.07
C LEU A 163 6.50 2.83 -5.06
N THR A 164 7.68 3.19 -4.54
CA THR A 164 8.36 2.43 -3.49
C THR A 164 7.55 2.40 -2.20
N ILE A 165 6.99 3.54 -1.79
CA ILE A 165 6.13 3.63 -0.61
C ILE A 165 4.89 2.75 -0.80
N ILE A 166 4.23 2.86 -1.95
CA ILE A 166 3.02 2.09 -2.25
C ILE A 166 3.32 0.59 -2.27
N LEU A 167 4.38 0.17 -2.96
CA LEU A 167 4.74 -1.24 -3.08
C LEU A 167 5.12 -1.86 -1.73
N THR A 168 5.92 -1.17 -0.93
CA THR A 168 6.33 -1.65 0.40
C THR A 168 5.15 -1.75 1.36
N SER A 169 4.25 -0.76 1.38
CA SER A 169 2.98 -0.84 2.11
C SER A 169 2.11 -2.01 1.63
N CYS A 170 1.98 -2.20 0.31
CA CYS A 170 1.24 -3.33 -0.26
C CYS A 170 1.88 -4.69 0.10
N MET A 171 3.20 -4.76 0.25
CA MET A 171 3.86 -5.97 0.75
C MET A 171 3.44 -6.27 2.19
N MET A 172 3.43 -5.27 3.07
CA MET A 172 2.98 -5.47 4.45
C MET A 172 1.54 -6.00 4.50
N ILE A 173 0.65 -5.46 3.66
CA ILE A 173 -0.75 -5.90 3.55
C ILE A 173 -0.85 -7.32 2.97
N GLY A 174 -0.19 -7.57 1.83
CA GLY A 174 -0.28 -8.85 1.12
C GLY A 174 0.32 -10.04 1.87
N TYR A 175 1.26 -9.79 2.79
CA TYR A 175 1.84 -10.83 3.66
C TYR A 175 1.19 -10.89 5.06
N LEU A 176 0.25 -10.01 5.37
CA LEU A 176 -0.42 -10.02 6.67
C LEU A 176 -1.19 -11.33 6.95
N PRO A 177 -1.96 -11.91 5.99
CA PRO A 177 -2.74 -13.13 6.24
C PRO A 177 -1.89 -14.33 6.65
N ILE A 178 -0.72 -14.54 6.02
CA ILE A 178 0.16 -15.67 6.35
C ILE A 178 0.77 -15.54 7.75
N LEU A 179 1.08 -14.31 8.18
CA LEU A 179 1.60 -14.06 9.52
C LEU A 179 0.52 -14.32 10.57
N GLU A 180 -0.73 -13.96 10.26
CA GLU A 180 -1.86 -14.17 11.15
C GLU A 180 -2.26 -15.64 11.27
N GLU A 181 -2.38 -16.37 10.15
CA GLU A 181 -2.76 -17.79 10.13
C GLU A 181 -1.83 -18.65 11.01
N LYS A 182 -0.52 -18.37 10.97
CA LYS A 182 0.48 -19.08 11.77
C LYS A 182 0.31 -18.88 13.27
N ILE A 183 -0.31 -17.78 13.68
CA ILE A 183 -0.39 -17.36 15.08
C ILE A 183 -1.78 -17.61 15.66
N ASN A 184 -2.84 -17.49 14.85
CA ASN A 184 -4.23 -17.67 15.31
C ASN A 184 -4.46 -19.02 16.02
N ASN A 185 -3.78 -20.08 15.58
CA ASN A 185 -3.87 -21.40 16.22
C ASN A 185 -3.13 -21.54 17.56
N ARG A 186 -2.35 -20.53 17.97
CA ARG A 186 -1.49 -20.55 19.18
C ARG A 186 -1.91 -19.51 20.22
N ILE A 187 -2.94 -18.73 19.93
CA ILE A 187 -3.44 -17.64 20.76
C ILE A 187 -4.29 -18.20 21.92
N GLY A 188 -4.14 -17.60 23.11
CA GLY A 188 -4.97 -17.89 24.28
C GLY A 188 -6.39 -17.34 24.17
N SER A 189 -7.36 -17.97 24.85
CA SER A 189 -8.78 -17.60 24.72
C SER A 189 -9.35 -16.71 25.83
N GLY A 190 -8.62 -16.43 26.93
CA GLY A 190 -9.27 -15.95 28.16
C GLY A 190 -8.64 -14.75 28.88
N ARG A 191 -7.34 -14.79 29.22
CA ARG A 191 -6.71 -13.79 30.11
C ARG A 191 -5.64 -12.99 29.37
N GLY A 192 -5.64 -11.67 29.56
CA GLY A 192 -4.62 -10.77 29.02
C GLY A 192 -4.94 -10.09 27.69
N ARG A 193 -6.13 -10.30 27.10
CA ARG A 193 -6.50 -9.74 25.78
C ARG A 193 -6.33 -8.22 25.64
N ALA A 194 -6.83 -7.45 26.61
CA ALA A 194 -6.69 -6.00 26.59
C ALA A 194 -5.22 -5.54 26.67
N ILE A 195 -4.41 -6.24 27.49
CA ILE A 195 -2.98 -5.97 27.63
C ILE A 195 -2.23 -6.37 26.36
N ALA A 196 -2.60 -7.50 25.76
CA ALA A 196 -2.06 -8.01 24.51
C ALA A 196 -2.44 -7.17 23.27
N LEU A 197 -3.41 -6.26 23.40
CA LEU A 197 -3.71 -5.24 22.40
C LEU A 197 -3.01 -3.91 22.74
N GLY A 198 -3.14 -3.42 23.98
CA GLY A 198 -2.65 -2.11 24.38
C GLY A 198 -1.12 -1.99 24.42
N VAL A 199 -0.42 -2.98 24.99
CA VAL A 199 1.06 -2.95 25.10
C VAL A 199 1.72 -2.95 23.73
N PRO A 200 1.34 -3.80 22.77
CA PRO A 200 1.97 -3.81 21.44
C PRO A 200 1.68 -2.57 20.61
N VAL A 201 0.51 -1.96 20.79
CA VAL A 201 0.15 -0.70 20.14
C VAL A 201 1.04 0.42 20.67
N LEU A 202 1.17 0.55 22.00
CA LEU A 202 2.04 1.56 22.61
C LEU A 202 3.51 1.38 22.20
N LEU A 203 4.02 0.15 22.27
CA LEU A 203 5.38 -0.16 21.81
C LEU A 203 5.57 0.11 20.32
N GLY A 204 4.54 -0.20 19.50
CA GLY A 204 4.52 0.10 18.08
C GLY A 204 4.64 1.60 17.81
N ILE A 205 3.87 2.44 18.52
CA ILE A 205 3.93 3.91 18.40
C ILE A 205 5.34 4.42 18.75
N ILE A 206 5.93 3.92 19.85
CA ILE A 206 7.28 4.31 20.27
C ILE A 206 8.32 3.93 19.21
N LEU A 207 8.21 2.73 18.62
CA LEU A 207 9.12 2.28 17.58
C LEU A 207 8.96 3.05 16.27
N ILE A 208 7.72 3.36 15.89
CA ILE A 208 7.45 4.23 14.74
C ILE A 208 8.16 5.56 14.95
N PHE A 209 7.96 6.20 16.11
CA PHE A 209 8.62 7.46 16.41
C PHE A 209 10.15 7.34 16.38
N ALA A 210 10.73 6.36 17.09
CA ALA A 210 12.17 6.21 17.22
C ALA A 210 12.86 5.97 15.86
N THR A 211 12.32 5.06 15.05
CA THR A 211 12.88 4.75 13.73
C THR A 211 12.69 5.90 12.75
N THR A 212 11.52 6.55 12.77
CA THR A 212 11.22 7.71 11.93
C THR A 212 12.13 8.88 12.26
N TYR A 213 12.36 9.16 13.55
CA TYR A 213 13.30 10.18 14.00
C TYR A 213 14.71 9.93 13.46
N VAL A 214 15.25 8.72 13.67
CA VAL A 214 16.58 8.34 13.16
C VAL A 214 16.64 8.53 11.64
N SER A 215 15.60 8.10 10.92
CA SER A 215 15.57 8.24 9.46
C SER A 215 15.50 9.71 9.00
N ILE A 216 14.67 10.54 9.64
CA ILE A 216 14.51 11.95 9.32
C ILE A 216 15.77 12.77 9.59
N THR A 217 16.53 12.45 10.65
CA THR A 217 17.76 13.18 10.95
C THR A 217 18.82 13.11 9.84
N SER A 218 18.71 12.12 8.95
CA SER A 218 19.57 12.00 7.76
C SER A 218 19.15 12.92 6.59
N VAL A 219 17.97 13.53 6.66
CA VAL A 219 17.43 14.38 5.60
C VAL A 219 17.99 15.80 5.73
N SER A 220 18.73 16.24 4.72
CA SER A 220 19.45 17.53 4.72
C SER A 220 18.56 18.76 4.98
N ARG A 221 17.33 18.78 4.47
CA ARG A 221 16.40 19.91 4.67
C ARG A 221 15.83 20.02 6.09
N ILE A 222 15.89 18.95 6.87
CA ILE A 222 15.34 18.89 8.25
C ILE A 222 16.48 19.01 9.26
N GLY A 223 17.59 18.32 9.02
CA GLY A 223 18.74 18.28 9.92
C GLY A 223 18.44 17.56 11.24
N SER A 224 19.19 17.90 12.29
CA SER A 224 19.07 17.33 13.64
C SER A 224 18.48 18.32 14.65
N GLY A 225 17.88 17.81 15.73
CA GLY A 225 17.35 18.62 16.84
C GLY A 225 15.83 18.73 16.81
N ASP A 226 15.30 19.86 17.27
CA ASP A 226 13.87 20.05 17.51
C ASP A 226 13.01 19.95 16.24
N GLY A 227 13.53 20.39 15.10
CA GLY A 227 12.86 20.27 13.81
C GLY A 227 12.63 18.80 13.42
N ALA A 228 13.64 17.94 13.61
CA ALA A 228 13.51 16.50 13.35
C ALA A 228 12.52 15.83 14.30
N ILE A 229 12.49 16.26 15.58
CA ILE A 229 11.52 15.77 16.56
C ILE A 229 10.09 16.15 16.12
N ALA A 230 9.86 17.40 15.74
CA ALA A 230 8.55 17.88 15.32
C ALA A 230 8.02 17.13 14.10
N VAL A 231 8.86 16.95 13.06
CA VAL A 231 8.46 16.20 11.86
C VAL A 231 8.24 14.72 12.18
N ALA A 232 9.10 14.10 12.99
CA ALA A 232 8.93 12.70 13.39
C ALA A 232 7.63 12.49 14.19
N LEU A 233 7.29 13.41 15.10
CA LEU A 233 6.02 13.38 15.83
C LEU A 233 4.82 13.54 14.89
N TRP A 234 4.89 14.48 13.93
CA TRP A 234 3.81 14.70 12.97
C TRP A 234 3.57 13.48 12.08
N LEU A 235 4.63 12.87 11.54
CA LEU A 235 4.51 11.65 10.75
C LEU A 235 4.01 10.46 11.58
N THR A 236 4.52 10.31 12.80
CA THR A 236 4.06 9.25 13.71
C THR A 236 2.58 9.42 14.04
N LEU A 237 2.14 10.65 14.34
CA LEU A 237 0.75 10.96 14.61
C LEU A 237 -0.13 10.63 13.40
N GLY A 238 0.26 11.01 12.19
CA GLY A 238 -0.45 10.67 10.97
C GLY A 238 -0.60 9.16 10.76
N ALA A 239 0.51 8.42 10.87
CA ALA A 239 0.53 6.97 10.68
C ALA A 239 -0.34 6.24 11.73
N THR A 240 -0.11 6.56 13.00
CA THR A 240 -0.80 5.93 14.12
C THR A 240 -2.26 6.34 14.22
N GLY A 241 -2.62 7.57 13.86
CA GLY A 241 -4.01 8.02 13.78
C GLY A 241 -4.82 7.20 12.79
N ILE A 242 -4.28 6.96 11.59
CA ILE A 242 -4.88 6.07 10.59
C ILE A 242 -4.98 4.64 11.13
N GLY A 243 -3.93 4.13 11.78
CA GLY A 243 -3.95 2.82 12.43
C GLY A 243 -5.05 2.68 13.49
N LEU A 244 -5.21 3.68 14.37
CA LEU A 244 -6.21 3.69 15.44
C LEU A 244 -7.64 3.77 14.88
N ILE A 245 -7.87 4.52 13.80
CA ILE A 245 -9.15 4.49 13.07
C ILE A 245 -9.46 3.05 12.61
N GLY A 246 -8.44 2.32 12.17
CA GLY A 246 -8.57 0.91 11.80
C GLY A 246 -9.11 0.02 12.92
N MET A 247 -8.80 0.30 14.18
CA MET A 247 -9.35 -0.46 15.31
C MET A 247 -10.87 -0.31 15.45
N LEU A 248 -11.47 0.72 14.85
CA LEU A 248 -12.91 0.96 14.88
C LEU A 248 -13.66 0.24 13.76
N LEU A 249 -12.96 -0.34 12.76
CA LEU A 249 -13.56 -1.14 11.69
C LEU A 249 -14.51 -2.26 12.17
N PRO A 250 -14.24 -2.97 13.29
CA PRO A 250 -15.14 -4.00 13.80
C PRO A 250 -16.47 -3.43 14.29
N LEU A 251 -16.48 -2.21 14.83
CA LEU A 251 -17.71 -1.52 15.25
C LEU A 251 -18.61 -1.19 14.06
N LEU A 252 -18.02 -1.07 12.87
CA LEU A 252 -18.73 -0.88 11.60
C LEU A 252 -19.19 -2.21 10.97
N GLY A 253 -18.96 -3.34 11.63
CA GLY A 253 -19.30 -4.67 11.14
C GLY A 253 -18.40 -5.15 9.99
N LEU A 254 -17.22 -4.55 9.80
CA LEU A 254 -16.35 -4.79 8.65
C LEU A 254 -15.30 -5.90 8.86
N ASP A 255 -15.42 -6.74 9.89
CA ASP A 255 -14.42 -7.77 10.13
C ASP A 255 -14.93 -8.95 11.00
N ALA A 256 -14.68 -10.19 10.54
CA ALA A 256 -15.00 -11.44 11.22
C ALA A 256 -13.75 -12.19 11.74
N HIS A 257 -12.58 -11.55 11.75
CA HIS A 257 -11.35 -12.14 12.26
C HIS A 257 -11.42 -12.42 13.79
N PRO A 258 -10.63 -13.38 14.32
CA PRO A 258 -10.61 -13.68 15.76
C PRO A 258 -10.25 -12.48 16.64
N ARG A 259 -9.55 -11.47 16.07
CA ARG A 259 -9.20 -10.20 16.70
C ARG A 259 -9.38 -9.05 15.73
N PRO A 260 -10.61 -8.57 15.55
CA PRO A 260 -10.90 -7.66 14.46
C PRO A 260 -10.26 -6.27 14.70
N GLU A 261 -10.12 -5.83 15.96
CA GLU A 261 -9.44 -4.57 16.31
C GLU A 261 -7.94 -4.59 16.00
N ALA A 262 -7.26 -5.69 16.35
CA ALA A 262 -5.83 -5.85 16.09
C ALA A 262 -5.53 -6.01 14.60
N TRP A 263 -6.42 -6.67 13.87
CA TRP A 263 -6.36 -6.75 12.42
C TRP A 263 -6.51 -5.37 11.78
N GLY A 264 -7.57 -4.63 12.16
CA GLY A 264 -7.81 -3.28 11.69
C GLY A 264 -6.65 -2.33 11.96
N TRP A 265 -6.04 -2.41 13.17
CA TRP A 265 -4.81 -1.70 13.49
C TRP A 265 -3.69 -1.99 12.48
N ARG A 266 -3.34 -3.26 12.27
CA ARG A 266 -2.22 -3.65 11.39
C ARG A 266 -2.48 -3.27 9.95
N TYR A 267 -3.71 -3.48 9.48
CA TYR A 267 -4.12 -3.21 8.11
C TYR A 267 -4.11 -1.71 7.79
N CYS A 268 -4.74 -0.89 8.63
CA CYS A 268 -4.75 0.56 8.43
C CYS A 268 -3.37 1.19 8.68
N LEU A 269 -2.59 0.66 9.62
CA LEU A 269 -1.21 1.12 9.83
C LEU A 269 -0.35 0.84 8.59
N ALA A 270 -0.49 -0.33 7.94
CA ALA A 270 0.20 -0.64 6.69
C ALA A 270 -0.25 0.25 5.51
N LEU A 271 -1.52 0.66 5.47
CA LEU A 271 -2.05 1.60 4.48
C LEU A 271 -1.62 3.07 4.73
N SER A 272 -1.29 3.42 5.97
CA SER A 272 -1.05 4.81 6.36
C SER A 272 0.01 5.54 5.52
N PRO A 273 1.16 4.95 5.12
CA PRO A 273 2.16 5.63 4.30
C PRO A 273 1.63 5.98 2.91
N ILE A 274 0.75 5.16 2.35
CA ILE A 274 0.11 5.39 1.05
C ILE A 274 -0.74 6.65 1.10
N VAL A 275 -1.55 6.80 2.15
CA VAL A 275 -2.40 7.99 2.34
C VAL A 275 -1.56 9.23 2.61
N MET A 276 -0.54 9.09 3.46
CA MET A 276 0.37 10.19 3.80
C MET A 276 1.20 10.67 2.59
N ALA A 277 1.50 9.78 1.63
CA ALA A 277 2.21 10.13 0.41
C ALA A 277 1.49 11.19 -0.45
N LEU A 278 0.18 11.40 -0.25
CA LEU A 278 -0.55 12.50 -0.89
C LEU A 278 -0.17 13.88 -0.35
N GLN A 279 0.25 13.95 0.91
CA GLN A 279 0.52 15.23 1.59
C GLN A 279 2.01 15.51 1.76
N THR A 280 2.84 14.47 1.79
CA THR A 280 4.27 14.60 2.04
C THR A 280 5.07 13.52 1.34
N ASP A 281 6.22 13.92 0.80
CA ASP A 281 7.28 13.07 0.29
C ASP A 281 8.07 12.34 1.40
N LEU A 282 7.88 12.70 2.67
CA LEU A 282 8.54 12.08 3.82
C LEU A 282 7.88 10.80 4.32
N SER A 283 6.73 10.41 3.76
CA SER A 283 5.97 9.25 4.24
C SER A 283 6.74 7.92 4.13
N GLY A 284 7.78 7.84 3.30
CA GLY A 284 8.67 6.68 3.27
C GLY A 284 9.44 6.44 4.57
N HIS A 285 9.71 7.47 5.37
CA HIS A 285 10.50 7.34 6.60
C HIS A 285 9.79 6.58 7.72
N VAL A 286 8.45 6.46 7.67
CA VAL A 286 7.68 5.70 8.68
C VAL A 286 7.63 4.19 8.40
N LEU A 287 8.01 3.75 7.19
CA LEU A 287 7.83 2.36 6.75
C LEU A 287 8.51 1.33 7.66
N LEU A 288 9.76 1.56 8.04
CA LEU A 288 10.50 0.65 8.91
C LEU A 288 9.83 0.52 10.29
N GLY A 289 9.41 1.64 10.85
CA GLY A 289 8.70 1.69 12.12
C GLY A 289 7.39 0.93 12.09
N ILE A 290 6.61 1.12 11.02
CA ILE A 290 5.33 0.42 10.80
C ILE A 290 5.57 -1.09 10.67
N PHE A 291 6.58 -1.50 9.91
CA PHE A 291 6.93 -2.92 9.79
C PHE A 291 7.23 -3.57 11.15
N LEU A 292 8.04 -2.93 11.98
CA LEU A 292 8.36 -3.40 13.32
C LEU A 292 7.12 -3.42 14.23
N ALA A 293 6.29 -2.37 14.17
CA ALA A 293 5.05 -2.29 14.93
C ALA A 293 4.06 -3.41 14.57
N ILE A 294 3.95 -3.75 13.28
CA ILE A 294 3.13 -4.86 12.80
C ILE A 294 3.67 -6.19 13.34
N ILE A 295 4.98 -6.44 13.24
CA ILE A 295 5.59 -7.68 13.76
C ILE A 295 5.32 -7.83 15.26
N ILE A 296 5.53 -6.77 16.04
CA ILE A 296 5.31 -6.81 17.50
C ILE A 296 3.83 -6.99 17.82
N SER A 297 2.94 -6.32 17.11
CA SER A 297 1.49 -6.51 17.25
C SER A 297 1.07 -7.95 16.97
N ILE A 298 1.73 -8.60 16.01
CA ILE A 298 1.50 -9.99 15.63
C ILE A 298 2.06 -10.96 16.68
N SER A 299 3.26 -10.73 17.19
CA SER A 299 3.96 -11.66 18.09
C SER A 299 3.58 -11.52 19.56
N ALA A 300 3.26 -10.31 20.03
CA ALA A 300 3.08 -10.05 21.46
C ALA A 300 1.90 -10.82 22.11
N PRO A 301 0.77 -11.08 21.42
CA PRO A 301 -0.26 -11.97 21.94
C PRO A 301 0.22 -13.37 22.34
N LEU A 302 1.27 -13.90 21.69
CA LEU A 302 1.83 -15.20 22.02
C LEU A 302 2.49 -15.25 23.40
N VAL A 303 2.92 -14.09 23.92
CA VAL A 303 3.63 -13.97 25.20
C VAL A 303 2.69 -13.47 26.30
N LEU A 304 1.80 -12.54 25.95
CA LEU A 304 0.98 -11.82 26.92
C LEU A 304 -0.33 -12.52 27.26
N GLU A 305 -0.77 -13.47 26.44
CA GLU A 305 -1.99 -14.23 26.72
C GLU A 305 -1.70 -15.62 27.25
N SER A 306 -2.32 -15.92 28.38
CA SER A 306 -2.28 -17.25 28.99
C SER A 306 -3.55 -18.02 28.63
N ASN A 307 -3.41 -19.28 28.22
CA ASN A 307 -4.54 -20.20 28.25
C ASN A 307 -5.02 -20.36 29.70
N PRO A 308 -6.35 -20.43 29.94
CA PRO A 308 -6.83 -20.83 31.24
C PRO A 308 -6.21 -22.18 31.59
N ALA A 309 -5.63 -22.29 32.79
CA ALA A 309 -5.16 -23.57 33.29
C ALA A 309 -6.34 -24.55 33.24
N LYS A 310 -6.15 -25.72 32.63
CA LYS A 310 -7.14 -26.81 32.73
C LYS A 310 -7.21 -27.21 34.21
N GLY A 311 -8.22 -26.71 34.93
CA GLY A 311 -8.51 -27.09 36.32
C GLY A 311 -8.38 -25.97 37.35
N ALA A 312 -9.13 -24.88 37.20
CA ALA A 312 -9.48 -23.99 38.31
C ALA A 312 -11.00 -23.78 38.31
#